data_AF-A0A7G9QVU3-F1
#
_entry.id   AF-A0A7G9QVU3-F1
#
_cell.length_a   1.000
_cell.length_b   1.000
_cell.length_c   1.000
_cell.angle_alpha   90.00
_cell.angle_beta   90.00
_cell.angle_gamma   90.00
#
_symmetry.space_group_name_H-M   'P 1'
#
loop_
_entity.id
_entity.type
_entity.pdbx_description
1 polymer ?
#
loop_
_entity_poly.entity_id
_entity_poly.type
_entity_poly.pdbx_seq_one_letter_code
_entity_poly.pdbx_strand_id
1 'polypeptide(L)'
;MDTQAIFWIVLIVIAFGVIALLAIYKFGHSLFGRFFAREWPDFFMHYRHGPQPLPARSVVDLITDFRERRNDFWLAYGQIVIALIIAVLLTVLLLTKTISAEAGLPILSAISGFAIAKGTTAARVRAPDDTPDRG
;
A
#
# COMPACT_ATOMS: atom_id res chain seq x y z
N MET A 1 -37.25 -5.69 -10.29
CA MET A 1 -36.34 -4.66 -10.83
C MET A 1 -36.29 -4.87 -12.32
N ASP A 2 -36.61 -3.84 -13.09
CA ASP A 2 -36.54 -3.91 -14.55
C ASP A 2 -35.09 -4.11 -15.00
N THR A 3 -34.88 -4.94 -16.03
CA THR A 3 -33.55 -5.23 -16.60
C THR A 3 -32.79 -3.95 -16.97
N GLN A 4 -33.53 -2.92 -17.40
CA GLN A 4 -33.01 -1.60 -17.69
C GLN A 4 -32.46 -0.90 -16.44
N ALA A 5 -33.13 -1.00 -15.30
CA ALA A 5 -32.66 -0.41 -14.04
C ALA A 5 -31.38 -1.10 -13.55
N ILE A 6 -31.30 -2.43 -13.68
CA ILE A 6 -30.09 -3.19 -13.32
C ILE A 6 -28.89 -2.76 -14.17
N PHE A 7 -29.08 -2.57 -15.48
CA PHE A 7 -28.03 -2.11 -16.38
C PHE A 7 -27.46 -0.74 -15.97
N TRP A 8 -28.31 0.23 -15.67
CA TRP A 8 -27.88 1.56 -15.23
C TRP A 8 -27.14 1.53 -13.89
N ILE A 9 -27.60 0.72 -12.95
CA ILE A 9 -26.93 0.56 -11.66
C ILE A 9 -25.52 -0.03 -11.85
N VAL A 10 -25.37 -1.07 -12.68
CA VAL A 10 -24.05 -1.66 -12.97
C VAL A 10 -23.12 -0.61 -13.59
N LEU A 11 -23.61 0.17 -14.55
CA LEU A 11 -22.82 1.20 -15.22
C LEU A 11 -22.35 2.29 -14.24
N ILE A 12 -23.22 2.73 -13.32
CA ILE A 12 -22.87 3.69 -12.26
C ILE A 12 -21.81 3.11 -11.32
N VAL A 13 -21.94 1.84 -10.91
CA VAL A 13 -20.98 1.19 -10.00
C VAL A 13 -19.60 1.06 -10.66
N ILE A 14 -19.54 0.69 -11.94
CA ILE A 14 -18.28 0.65 -12.70
C ILE A 14 -17.67 2.05 -12.79
N ALA A 15 -18.47 3.06 -13.15
CA ALA A 15 -18.00 4.44 -13.22
C ALA A 15 -17.44 4.92 -11.87
N PHE A 16 -18.12 4.61 -10.76
CA PHE A 16 -17.67 4.96 -9.42
C PHE A 16 -16.35 4.24 -9.08
N GLY A 17 -16.22 2.96 -9.44
CA GLY A 17 -14.98 2.20 -9.28
C GLY A 17 -13.80 2.81 -10.04
N VAL A 18 -14.02 3.22 -11.30
CA VAL A 18 -12.99 3.89 -12.12
C VAL A 18 -12.60 5.24 -11.51
N ILE A 19 -13.58 6.04 -11.07
CA ILE A 19 -13.33 7.33 -10.41
C ILE A 19 -12.51 7.13 -9.13
N ALA A 20 -12.87 6.14 -8.31
CA ALA A 20 -12.15 5.84 -7.08
C ALA A 20 -10.70 5.36 -7.35
N LEU A 21 -10.50 4.54 -8.39
CA LEU A 21 -9.17 4.13 -8.86
C LEU A 21 -8.32 5.32 -9.32
N LEU A 22 -8.91 6.23 -10.11
CA LEU A 22 -8.23 7.45 -10.56
C LEU A 22 -7.92 8.38 -9.39
N ALA A 23 -8.84 8.52 -8.44
CA ALA A 23 -8.63 9.32 -7.23
C ALA A 23 -7.49 8.75 -6.39
N ILE A 24 -7.44 7.43 -6.20
CA ILE A 24 -6.35 6.78 -5.48
C ILE A 24 -5.03 6.93 -6.24
N TYR A 25 -5.00 6.69 -7.55
CA TYR A 25 -3.81 6.88 -8.36
C TYR A 25 -3.26 8.31 -8.26
N LYS A 26 -4.14 9.33 -8.40
CA LYS A 26 -3.74 10.73 -8.25
C LYS A 26 -3.29 11.04 -6.83
N PHE A 27 -3.95 10.47 -5.82
CA PHE A 27 -3.59 10.63 -4.42
C PHE A 27 -2.22 10.02 -4.14
N GLY A 28 -1.95 8.79 -4.59
CA GLY A 28 -0.67 8.11 -4.45
C GLY A 28 0.46 8.86 -5.16
N HIS A 29 0.23 9.32 -6.39
CA HIS A 29 1.21 10.12 -7.12
C HIS A 29 1.49 11.46 -6.43
N SER A 30 0.46 12.15 -5.92
CA SER A 30 0.62 13.39 -5.17
C SER A 30 1.31 13.17 -3.81
N LEU A 31 1.03 12.06 -3.12
CA LEU A 31 1.67 11.76 -1.85
C LEU A 31 3.16 11.48 -2.06
N PHE A 32 3.48 10.71 -3.10
CA PHE A 32 4.85 10.38 -3.47
C PHE A 32 5.63 11.65 -3.81
N GLY A 33 5.05 12.56 -4.58
CA GLY A 33 5.66 13.84 -4.92
C GLY A 33 5.88 14.76 -3.70
N ARG A 34 4.93 14.81 -2.76
CA ARG A 34 5.06 15.63 -1.53
C ARG A 34 6.05 15.05 -0.52
N PHE A 35 6.11 13.72 -0.40
CA PHE A 35 7.07 13.03 0.46
C PHE A 35 8.51 13.27 -0.04
N PHE A 36 8.73 13.11 -1.35
CA PHE A 36 9.99 13.44 -2.00
C PHE A 36 10.32 14.94 -1.84
N ALA A 37 9.37 15.83 -2.11
CA ALA A 37 9.63 17.27 -2.01
C ALA A 37 9.96 17.76 -0.59
N ARG A 38 9.57 17.03 0.47
CA ARG A 38 9.80 17.41 1.87
C ARG A 38 11.07 16.80 2.46
N GLU A 39 11.39 15.54 2.18
CA GLU A 39 12.59 14.89 2.74
C GLU A 39 13.87 15.13 1.91
N TRP A 40 13.72 15.38 0.61
CA TRP A 40 14.86 15.56 -0.31
C TRP A 40 15.65 16.85 -0.11
N PRO A 41 15.05 18.01 0.24
CA PRO A 41 15.79 19.25 0.50
C PRO A 41 16.72 19.12 1.70
N ASP A 42 16.28 18.48 2.79
CA ASP A 42 17.08 18.32 4.00
C ASP A 42 18.28 17.40 3.75
N PHE A 43 18.09 16.31 2.98
CA PHE A 43 19.18 15.45 2.52
C PHE A 43 20.21 16.20 1.66
N PHE A 44 19.75 16.99 0.68
CA PHE A 44 20.64 17.79 -0.18
C PHE A 44 21.34 18.92 0.56
N MET A 45 20.66 19.59 1.50
CA MET A 45 21.24 20.66 2.33
C MET A 45 22.31 20.11 3.29
N HIS A 46 22.08 18.93 3.88
CA HIS A 46 23.07 18.24 4.71
C HIS A 46 24.30 17.81 3.90
N TYR A 47 24.10 17.34 2.65
CA TYR A 47 25.19 16.97 1.74
C TYR A 47 25.98 18.19 1.21
N ARG A 48 25.34 19.36 1.09
CA ARG A 48 25.93 20.58 0.52
C ARG A 48 26.74 21.42 1.52
N HIS A 49 26.55 21.26 2.83
CA HIS A 49 27.13 22.13 3.85
C HIS A 49 28.17 21.48 4.80
N GLY A 50 28.62 20.24 4.56
CA GLY A 50 29.64 19.58 5.39
C GLY A 50 30.91 19.21 4.61
N PRO A 51 32.12 19.62 5.03
CA PRO A 51 33.39 19.28 4.36
C PRO A 51 33.94 17.89 4.74
N GLN A 52 33.11 16.93 5.16
CA GLN A 52 33.59 15.59 5.52
C GLN A 52 33.09 14.55 4.50
N PRO A 53 33.98 13.72 3.91
CA PRO A 53 33.55 12.60 3.10
C PRO A 53 32.80 11.63 4.01
N LEU A 54 31.48 11.59 3.87
CA LEU A 54 30.63 10.63 4.55
C LEU A 54 31.20 9.21 4.31
N PRO A 55 31.42 8.40 5.36
CA PRO A 55 31.87 7.02 5.17
C PRO A 55 30.83 6.33 4.30
N ALA A 56 31.27 5.62 3.25
CA ALA A 56 30.39 5.00 2.26
C ALA A 56 29.24 4.18 2.88
N ARG A 57 29.45 3.64 4.08
CA ARG A 57 28.41 2.98 4.90
C ARG A 57 27.20 3.86 5.20
N SER A 58 27.40 5.10 5.65
CA SER A 58 26.30 6.03 5.97
C SER A 58 25.39 6.35 4.77
N VAL A 59 25.97 6.42 3.57
CA VAL A 59 25.21 6.63 2.33
C VAL A 59 24.44 5.37 1.94
N VAL A 60 25.05 4.19 2.11
CA VAL A 60 24.39 2.91 1.88
C VAL A 60 23.23 2.70 2.85
N ASP A 61 23.39 3.06 4.13
CA ASP A 61 22.36 2.94 5.15
C ASP A 61 21.15 3.85 4.83
N LEU A 62 21.40 5.12 4.46
CA LEU A 62 20.35 6.05 4.05
C LEU A 62 19.59 5.60 2.79
N ILE A 63 20.31 5.04 1.80
CA ILE A 63 19.69 4.49 0.59
C ILE A 63 18.84 3.25 0.92
N THR A 64 19.31 2.43 1.85
CA THR A 64 18.62 1.21 2.29
C THR A 64 17.34 1.57 3.04
N ASP A 65 17.40 2.49 3.99
CA ASP A 65 16.26 3.02 4.72
C ASP A 65 15.22 3.64 3.78
N PHE A 66 15.67 4.42 2.79
CA PHE A 66 14.79 5.02 1.80
C PHE A 66 14.07 3.96 0.95
N ARG A 67 14.81 2.93 0.52
CA ARG A 67 14.24 1.80 -0.24
C ARG A 67 13.23 1.02 0.58
N GLU A 68 13.51 0.79 1.84
CA GLU A 68 12.65 0.04 2.76
C GLU A 68 11.33 0.79 3.02
N ARG A 69 11.41 2.08 3.37
CA ARG A 69 10.22 2.94 3.55
C ARG A 69 9.36 3.02 2.29
N ARG A 70 10.01 3.13 1.13
CA ARG A 70 9.32 3.15 -0.16
C ARG A 70 8.61 1.83 -0.42
N ASN A 71 9.27 0.70 -0.14
CA ASN A 71 8.70 -0.63 -0.31
C ASN A 71 7.50 -0.84 0.61
N ASP A 72 7.60 -0.46 1.89
CA ASP A 72 6.52 -0.54 2.86
C ASP A 72 5.30 0.31 2.46
N PHE A 73 5.57 1.51 1.93
CA PHE A 73 4.53 2.37 1.37
C PHE A 73 3.84 1.72 0.18
N TRP A 74 4.58 1.21 -0.82
CA TRP A 74 3.99 0.55 -1.99
C TRP A 74 3.22 -0.72 -1.61
N LEU A 75 3.68 -1.49 -0.63
CA LEU A 75 2.98 -2.66 -0.12
C LEU A 75 1.64 -2.29 0.52
N ALA A 76 1.64 -1.30 1.43
CA ALA A 76 0.41 -0.85 2.08
C ALA A 76 -0.56 -0.21 1.07
N TYR A 77 -0.04 0.62 0.17
CA TYR A 77 -0.81 1.27 -0.87
C TYR A 77 -1.42 0.26 -1.85
N GLY A 78 -0.63 -0.72 -2.31
CA GLY A 78 -1.08 -1.81 -3.17
C GLY A 78 -2.18 -2.64 -2.51
N GLN A 79 -2.07 -2.93 -1.22
CA GLN A 79 -3.11 -3.64 -0.46
C GLN A 79 -4.45 -2.88 -0.47
N ILE A 80 -4.43 -1.56 -0.27
CA ILE A 80 -5.65 -0.72 -0.30
C ILE A 80 -6.27 -0.71 -1.70
N VAL A 81 -5.46 -0.56 -2.74
CA VAL A 81 -5.92 -0.55 -4.14
C VAL A 81 -6.54 -1.89 -4.51
N ILE A 82 -5.88 -3.00 -4.20
CA ILE A 82 -6.38 -4.35 -4.51
C ILE A 82 -7.68 -4.62 -3.74
N ALA A 83 -7.74 -4.25 -2.45
CA ALA A 83 -8.96 -4.40 -1.65
C ALA A 83 -10.15 -3.63 -2.26
N LEU A 84 -9.92 -2.39 -2.73
CA LEU A 84 -10.96 -1.61 -3.39
C LEU A 84 -11.41 -2.24 -4.71
N ILE A 85 -10.47 -2.70 -5.54
CA ILE A 85 -10.80 -3.37 -6.81
C ILE A 85 -11.69 -4.59 -6.55
N ILE A 86 -11.30 -5.42 -5.59
CA ILE A 86 -12.07 -6.61 -5.21
C ILE A 86 -13.47 -6.21 -4.71
N ALA A 87 -13.59 -5.17 -3.88
CA ALA A 87 -14.88 -4.68 -3.41
C ALA A 87 -15.80 -4.23 -4.54
N VAL A 88 -15.28 -3.50 -5.53
CA VAL A 88 -16.03 -3.08 -6.72
C VAL A 88 -16.47 -4.29 -7.54
N LEU A 89 -15.56 -5.23 -7.82
CA LEU A 89 -15.86 -6.44 -8.58
C LEU A 89 -16.95 -7.27 -7.89
N LEU A 90 -16.86 -7.47 -6.58
CA LEU A 90 -17.87 -8.18 -5.80
C LEU A 90 -19.22 -7.48 -5.83
N THR A 91 -19.23 -6.16 -5.70
CA THR A 91 -20.47 -5.37 -5.76
C THR A 91 -21.16 -5.60 -7.10
N VAL A 92 -20.40 -5.55 -8.20
CA VAL A 92 -20.92 -5.83 -9.54
C VAL A 92 -21.43 -7.27 -9.65
N LEU A 93 -20.65 -8.26 -9.19
CA LEU A 93 -20.97 -9.69 -9.26
C LEU A 93 -22.21 -10.07 -8.43
N LEU A 94 -22.39 -9.43 -7.26
CA LEU A 94 -23.58 -9.58 -6.41
C LEU A 94 -24.81 -8.92 -7.05
N LEU A 95 -24.66 -7.73 -7.63
CA LEU A 95 -25.74 -7.02 -8.32
C LEU A 95 -26.24 -7.78 -9.55
N THR A 96 -25.34 -8.41 -10.31
CA THR A 96 -25.72 -9.26 -11.46
C THR A 96 -26.23 -10.64 -11.04
N LYS A 97 -26.31 -10.94 -9.73
CA LYS A 97 -26.67 -12.26 -9.17
C LYS A 97 -25.83 -13.41 -9.74
N THR A 98 -24.63 -13.11 -10.23
CA THR A 98 -23.74 -14.11 -10.83
C THR A 98 -23.11 -14.98 -9.74
N ILE A 99 -22.99 -14.46 -8.51
CA ILE A 99 -22.42 -15.15 -7.35
C ILE A 99 -23.31 -14.95 -6.11
N SER A 100 -23.42 -15.98 -5.27
CA SER A 100 -24.12 -15.92 -3.97
C SER A 100 -23.33 -15.09 -2.94
N ALA A 101 -24.03 -14.53 -1.95
CA ALA A 101 -23.47 -13.70 -0.87
C ALA A 101 -22.35 -14.40 -0.07
N GLU A 102 -22.25 -15.73 -0.16
CA GLU A 102 -21.21 -16.56 0.47
C GLU A 102 -19.79 -16.31 -0.08
N ALA A 103 -19.66 -15.71 -1.26
CA ALA A 103 -18.36 -15.35 -1.82
C ALA A 103 -17.63 -14.22 -1.07
N GLY A 104 -18.30 -13.53 -0.15
CA GLY A 104 -17.67 -12.55 0.75
C GLY A 104 -16.73 -13.19 1.78
N LEU A 105 -16.99 -14.42 2.21
CA LEU A 105 -16.22 -15.13 3.25
C LEU A 105 -14.78 -15.47 2.80
N PRO A 106 -14.56 -16.09 1.63
CA PRO A 106 -13.21 -16.35 1.11
C PRO A 106 -12.35 -15.09 0.97
N ILE A 107 -12.98 -13.95 0.68
CA ILE A 107 -12.28 -12.68 0.46
C ILE A 107 -11.91 -11.99 1.77
N LEU A 108 -12.83 -11.96 2.74
CA LEU A 108 -12.51 -11.51 4.09
C LEU A 108 -11.41 -12.39 4.72
N SER A 109 -11.46 -13.70 4.47
CA SER A 109 -10.42 -14.65 4.87
C SER A 109 -9.08 -14.35 4.18
N ALA A 110 -9.06 -14.09 2.87
CA ALA A 110 -7.85 -13.75 2.13
C ALA A 110 -7.22 -12.42 2.60
N ILE A 111 -8.01 -11.38 2.82
CA ILE A 111 -7.54 -10.08 3.34
C ILE A 111 -7.02 -10.23 4.77
N SER A 112 -7.71 -10.98 5.62
CA SER A 112 -7.28 -11.26 7.00
C SER A 112 -5.99 -12.09 7.01
N GLY A 113 -5.89 -13.11 6.17
CA GLY A 113 -4.68 -13.93 5.99
C GLY A 113 -3.48 -13.11 5.50
N PHE A 114 -3.70 -12.19 4.56
CA PHE A 114 -2.67 -11.27 4.09
C PHE A 114 -2.20 -10.29 5.19
N ALA A 115 -3.14 -9.74 5.98
CA ALA A 115 -2.83 -8.86 7.10
C ALA A 115 -2.03 -9.57 8.21
N ILE A 116 -2.39 -10.82 8.53
CA ILE A 116 -1.67 -11.66 9.50
C ILE A 116 -0.27 -11.99 8.98
N ALA A 117 -0.13 -12.42 7.73
CA ALA A 117 1.17 -12.74 7.14
C ALA A 117 2.13 -11.54 7.21
N LYS A 118 1.65 -10.32 6.89
CA LYS A 118 2.44 -9.09 6.98
C LYS A 118 2.83 -8.72 8.42
N GLY A 119 1.91 -8.84 9.38
CA GLY A 119 2.19 -8.56 10.80
C GLY A 119 3.28 -9.46 11.39
N THR A 120 3.36 -10.71 10.94
CA THR A 120 4.40 -11.66 11.40
C THR A 120 5.80 -11.38 10.82
N THR A 121 5.90 -10.72 9.65
CA THR A 121 7.19 -10.33 9.06
C THR A 121 7.79 -9.12 9.78
N ALA A 122 6.97 -8.12 10.12
CA ALA A 122 7.41 -6.95 10.90
C ALA A 122 7.82 -7.30 12.34
N ALA A 123 7.20 -8.32 12.95
CA ALA A 123 7.56 -8.79 14.28
C ALA A 123 8.95 -9.48 14.33
N ARG A 124 9.37 -10.14 13.24
CA ARG A 124 10.68 -10.82 13.17
C ARG A 124 11.87 -9.86 13.06
N VAL A 125 11.69 -8.66 12.52
CA VAL A 125 12.75 -7.63 12.42
C VAL A 125 13.05 -6.98 13.77
N ARG A 126 12.15 -7.11 14.76
CA ARG A 126 12.26 -6.47 16.08
C ARG A 126 12.76 -7.37 17.21
N ALA A 127 13.18 -8.60 16.93
CA ALA A 127 13.80 -9.44 17.94
C ALA A 127 15.16 -8.80 18.35
N PRO A 128 15.35 -8.42 19.63
CA PRO A 128 16.63 -7.90 20.10
C PRO A 128 17.68 -9.01 20.03
N ASP A 129 18.87 -8.67 19.53
CA ASP A 129 20.06 -9.51 19.60
C ASP A 129 20.55 -9.55 21.05
N ASP A 130 19.92 -10.37 21.90
CA ASP A 130 20.43 -10.71 23.22
C ASP A 130 21.58 -11.73 23.06
N THR A 131 22.71 -11.27 22.53
CA THR A 131 24.01 -11.92 22.75
C THR A 131 24.49 -11.59 24.16
N PRO A 132 24.58 -12.55 25.10
CA PRO A 132 25.18 -12.28 26.39
C PRO A 132 26.69 -12.20 26.20
N ASP A 133 27.22 -10.99 26.38
CA ASP A 133 28.65 -10.71 26.42
C ASP A 133 29.24 -11.47 27.62
N ARG A 134 30.04 -12.50 27.35
CA ARG A 134 30.72 -13.30 28.37
C ARG A 134 32.01 -12.59 28.76
N GLY A 135 31.98 -11.93 29.92
CA GLY A 135 33.16 -11.55 30.70
C GLY A 135 33.57 -12.67 31.67
#